data_AF-A0A7U2MFQ1-F1
#
_entry.id   AF-A0A7U2MFQ1-F1
#
_cell.length_a   1.000
_cell.length_b   1.000
_cell.length_c   1.000
_cell.angle_alpha   90.00
_cell.angle_beta   90.00
_cell.angle_gamma   90.00
#
_symmetry.space_group_name_H-M   'P 1'
#
loop_
_entity.id
_entity.type
_entity.pdbx_description
1 polymer ?
#
loop_
_entity_poly.entity_id
_entity_poly.type
_entity_poly.pdbx_seq_one_letter_code
_entity_poly.pdbx_strand_id
1 'polypeptide(L)'
;MLSFIHVMKIKDTNIIYSRCRVSDLTSSARSLESRILYKMASQKPTYRIASIPGDGIGIEVVDAAIQVVEKLAKTLGTFNIDFTHIPWGTAYYKEHGRYVSEDCLDTLRKFDAGLFGAVGAPDVPDHISLWGLLLALRGPLQLYANVRPVRTFPGTKCPLNTATEGIDWMLVRENSEGEYSGQGGRSHVGQPWEAATEVAMFTRVGIERIMRFAFEVAQSRPRKLLTVVTKSNSMRNGMVLWDQVAAEVAKDFPDVTWDKMLVDAMTVRMVAKPQSIDTIVGTNLHMDILSDLAAALAGSIGVAPSSNLDPTRKNPSIFEPVHGSAFDITGKGVANPVATFWSAAEMLSWLGEKEAAKQLMDCVEKVCAAGILTPDLGGTSNTQGVVDAVKKEIERLV
;
A
#
# COMPACT_ATOMS: atom_id res chain seq x y z
N MET A 1 21.90 52.78 22.87
CA MET A 1 23.15 53.31 22.29
C MET A 1 23.30 52.59 20.95
N LEU A 2 22.65 53.02 19.85
CA LEU A 2 23.14 53.98 18.82
C LEU A 2 24.57 53.59 18.37
N SER A 3 24.94 53.34 17.11
CA SER A 3 24.46 53.66 15.74
C SER A 3 25.26 52.76 14.76
N PHE A 4 24.92 52.55 13.48
CA PHE A 4 25.26 53.45 12.38
C PHE A 4 24.59 53.05 11.06
N ILE A 5 24.15 54.09 10.35
CA ILE A 5 23.63 54.13 8.98
C ILE A 5 24.79 54.54 8.05
N HIS A 6 24.81 54.04 6.80
CA HIS A 6 25.43 54.75 5.68
C HIS A 6 24.51 54.77 4.46
N VAL A 7 24.15 55.99 4.06
CA VAL A 7 23.35 56.35 2.89
C VAL A 7 24.30 56.97 1.87
N MET A 8 24.28 56.49 0.62
CA MET A 8 24.84 57.22 -0.53
C MET A 8 23.71 57.84 -1.34
N LYS A 9 23.82 59.16 -1.54
CA LYS A 9 22.99 59.99 -2.44
C LYS A 9 23.47 59.86 -3.89
N ILE A 10 22.53 59.75 -4.83
CA ILE A 10 22.72 60.19 -6.22
C ILE A 10 21.57 61.13 -6.59
N LYS A 11 21.93 62.20 -7.30
CA LYS A 11 21.18 63.42 -7.63
C LYS A 11 20.24 63.25 -8.83
N ASP A 12 19.11 63.94 -8.73
CA ASP A 12 18.40 64.74 -9.74
C ASP A 12 18.37 64.28 -11.21
N THR A 13 17.20 63.79 -11.64
CA THR A 13 16.67 64.08 -13.00
C THR A 13 15.15 64.31 -12.90
N ASN A 14 14.72 65.49 -13.36
CA ASN A 14 13.33 65.91 -13.47
C ASN A 14 12.58 65.00 -14.46
N ILE A 15 11.54 64.29 -14.00
CA ILE A 15 10.51 63.71 -14.86
C ILE A 15 9.16 64.26 -14.42
N ILE A 16 8.46 64.80 -15.40
CA ILE A 16 7.14 65.43 -15.34
C ILE A 16 6.12 64.41 -14.81
N TYR A 17 5.52 64.67 -13.66
CA TYR A 17 4.37 63.90 -13.17
C TYR A 17 3.12 64.26 -13.97
N SER A 18 2.78 63.45 -14.98
CA SER A 18 1.38 63.32 -15.39
C SER A 18 0.66 62.45 -14.35
N ARG A 19 -0.39 63.00 -13.74
CA ARG A 19 -1.27 62.27 -12.80
C ARG A 19 -1.95 61.11 -13.54
N CYS A 20 -1.41 59.90 -13.42
CA CYS A 20 -2.18 58.68 -13.68
C CYS A 20 -2.75 58.18 -12.35
N ARG A 21 -4.05 57.94 -12.30
CA ARG A 21 -4.77 57.57 -11.07
C ARG A 21 -4.28 56.21 -10.56
N VAL A 22 -3.97 56.12 -9.26
CA VAL A 22 -3.58 54.89 -8.54
C VAL A 22 -4.78 53.93 -8.33
N SER A 23 -5.93 54.19 -8.96
CA SER A 23 -7.12 53.32 -8.88
C SER A 23 -7.11 52.14 -9.87
N ASP A 24 -6.28 52.18 -10.91
CA ASP A 24 -6.38 51.20 -12.02
C ASP A 24 -5.32 50.08 -11.96
N LEU A 25 -4.32 50.19 -11.07
CA LEU A 25 -3.24 49.19 -10.93
C LEU A 25 -3.55 48.08 -9.90
N THR A 26 -4.51 48.26 -9.00
CA THR A 26 -4.85 47.28 -7.95
C THR A 26 -5.87 46.23 -8.41
N SER A 27 -6.74 46.59 -9.36
CA SER A 27 -7.69 45.68 -10.02
C SER A 27 -6.98 44.69 -10.94
N SER A 28 -6.01 45.18 -11.74
CA SER A 28 -5.22 44.38 -12.67
C SER A 28 -4.36 43.33 -11.95
N ALA A 29 -3.65 43.70 -10.88
CA ALA A 29 -2.80 42.80 -10.10
C ALA A 29 -3.60 41.71 -9.37
N ARG A 30 -4.75 42.06 -8.76
CA ARG A 30 -5.67 41.08 -8.16
C ARG A 30 -6.25 40.15 -9.20
N SER A 31 -6.58 40.65 -10.40
CA SER A 31 -7.07 39.80 -11.51
C SER A 31 -5.99 38.85 -12.02
N LEU A 32 -4.72 39.26 -11.98
CA LEU A 32 -3.59 38.43 -12.40
C LEU A 32 -3.30 37.35 -11.37
N GLU A 33 -3.26 37.67 -10.07
CA GLU A 33 -3.15 36.69 -8.98
C GLU A 33 -4.33 35.72 -8.97
N SER A 34 -5.55 36.22 -9.17
CA SER A 34 -6.76 35.37 -9.29
C SER A 34 -6.67 34.45 -10.50
N ARG A 35 -6.16 34.94 -11.64
CA ARG A 35 -5.97 34.15 -12.86
C ARG A 35 -4.82 33.16 -12.76
N ILE A 36 -3.77 33.47 -12.01
CA ILE A 36 -2.65 32.56 -11.73
C ILE A 36 -3.09 31.47 -10.75
N LEU A 37 -3.79 31.84 -9.66
CA LEU A 37 -4.41 30.90 -8.73
C LEU A 37 -5.45 30.02 -9.44
N TYR A 38 -6.25 30.59 -10.34
CA TYR A 38 -7.20 29.82 -11.17
C TYR A 38 -6.49 28.93 -12.20
N LYS A 39 -5.37 29.35 -12.79
CA LYS A 39 -4.55 28.51 -13.69
C LYS A 39 -3.83 27.38 -12.96
N MET A 40 -3.38 27.62 -11.72
CA MET A 40 -2.77 26.60 -10.87
C MET A 40 -3.80 25.62 -10.32
N ALA A 41 -5.04 26.08 -10.05
CA ALA A 41 -6.18 25.22 -9.72
C ALA A 41 -6.80 24.52 -10.95
N SER A 42 -6.47 24.93 -12.18
CA SER A 42 -7.03 24.35 -13.41
C SER A 42 -6.19 23.23 -14.04
N GLN A 43 -5.04 22.88 -13.48
CA GLN A 43 -4.27 21.72 -13.95
C GLN A 43 -4.60 20.50 -13.10
N LYS A 44 -5.34 19.57 -13.71
CA LYS A 44 -5.58 18.25 -13.16
C LYS A 44 -4.22 17.54 -12.98
N PRO A 45 -3.85 17.07 -11.78
CA PRO A 45 -2.62 16.31 -11.60
C PRO A 45 -2.64 15.07 -12.51
N THR A 46 -1.48 14.70 -13.03
CA THR A 46 -1.31 13.49 -13.84
C THR A 46 -0.34 12.57 -13.11
N TYR A 47 -0.79 11.35 -12.81
CA TYR A 47 0.03 10.33 -12.15
C TYR A 47 0.45 9.25 -13.15
N ARG A 48 1.74 8.92 -13.17
CA ARG A 48 2.30 7.83 -13.97
C ARG A 48 2.46 6.61 -13.09
N ILE A 49 1.82 5.51 -13.47
CA ILE A 49 1.80 4.27 -12.69
C ILE A 49 2.52 3.17 -13.45
N ALA A 50 3.47 2.51 -12.78
CA ALA A 50 4.08 1.28 -13.28
C ALA A 50 3.10 0.11 -13.04
N SER A 51 2.49 -0.41 -14.10
CA SER A 51 1.68 -1.62 -14.04
C SER A 51 2.57 -2.85 -14.20
N ILE A 52 2.64 -3.69 -13.17
CA ILE A 52 3.47 -4.90 -13.11
C ILE A 52 2.56 -6.10 -12.84
N PRO A 53 1.86 -6.65 -13.86
CA PRO A 53 0.85 -7.67 -13.63
C PRO A 53 1.44 -9.00 -13.13
N GLY A 54 2.69 -9.30 -13.49
CA GLY A 54 3.41 -10.48 -13.05
C GLY A 54 2.85 -11.77 -13.66
N ASP A 55 2.43 -12.70 -12.80
CA ASP A 55 2.12 -14.09 -13.15
C ASP A 55 0.66 -14.47 -12.85
N GLY A 56 0.15 -15.46 -13.58
CA GLY A 56 -1.15 -16.08 -13.35
C GLY A 56 -2.32 -15.08 -13.36
N ILE A 57 -3.18 -15.14 -12.35
CA ILE A 57 -4.33 -14.23 -12.22
C ILE A 57 -3.94 -12.76 -12.04
N GLY A 58 -2.69 -12.47 -11.69
CA GLY A 58 -2.16 -11.10 -11.57
C GLY A 58 -2.41 -10.29 -12.85
N ILE A 59 -2.33 -10.94 -14.02
CA ILE A 59 -2.64 -10.34 -15.33
C ILE A 59 -4.11 -9.89 -15.41
N GLU A 60 -5.04 -10.76 -15.03
CA GLU A 60 -6.49 -10.50 -15.12
C GLU A 60 -6.93 -9.42 -14.13
N VAL A 61 -6.47 -9.48 -12.89
CA VAL A 61 -6.95 -8.56 -11.84
C VAL A 61 -6.32 -7.17 -11.94
N VAL A 62 -5.09 -7.05 -12.44
CA VAL A 62 -4.47 -5.74 -12.71
C VAL A 62 -5.15 -5.05 -13.90
N ASP A 63 -5.45 -5.79 -14.98
CA ASP A 63 -6.23 -5.24 -16.10
C ASP A 63 -7.61 -4.76 -15.63
N ALA A 64 -8.31 -5.58 -14.85
CA ALA A 64 -9.59 -5.22 -14.24
C ALA A 64 -9.49 -3.91 -13.43
N ALA A 65 -8.44 -3.76 -12.60
CA ALA A 65 -8.25 -2.57 -11.79
C ALA A 65 -7.96 -1.32 -12.62
N ILE A 66 -7.14 -1.43 -13.69
CA ILE A 66 -6.88 -0.35 -14.63
C ILE A 66 -8.19 0.16 -15.25
N GLN A 67 -9.03 -0.75 -15.76
CA GLN A 67 -10.32 -0.37 -16.37
C GLN A 67 -11.22 0.42 -15.41
N VAL A 68 -11.25 0.03 -14.14
CA VAL A 68 -12.07 0.68 -13.11
C VAL A 68 -11.49 2.05 -12.73
N VAL A 69 -10.18 2.14 -12.53
CA VAL A 69 -9.50 3.38 -12.15
C VAL A 69 -9.54 4.42 -13.27
N GLU A 70 -9.34 4.01 -14.52
CA GLU A 70 -9.48 4.90 -15.68
C GLU A 70 -10.92 5.42 -15.81
N LYS A 71 -11.92 4.55 -15.57
CA LYS A 71 -13.33 4.96 -15.56
C LYS A 71 -13.62 5.96 -14.45
N LEU A 72 -13.06 5.75 -13.27
CA LEU A 72 -13.17 6.68 -12.13
C LEU A 72 -12.54 8.03 -12.47
N ALA A 73 -11.29 8.05 -12.91
CA ALA A 73 -10.55 9.26 -13.29
C ALA A 73 -11.31 10.07 -14.36
N LYS A 74 -11.83 9.38 -15.38
CA LYS A 74 -12.63 10.00 -16.45
C LYS A 74 -13.95 10.57 -15.94
N THR A 75 -14.64 9.86 -15.05
CA THR A 75 -15.95 10.27 -14.51
C THR A 75 -15.81 11.47 -13.59
N LEU A 76 -14.86 11.43 -12.66
CA LEU A 76 -14.63 12.53 -11.72
C LEU A 76 -13.98 13.74 -12.38
N GLY A 77 -13.07 13.49 -13.33
CA GLY A 77 -12.34 14.53 -14.03
C GLY A 77 -11.48 15.40 -13.11
N THR A 78 -11.13 14.94 -11.91
CA THR A 78 -10.29 15.67 -10.94
C THR A 78 -8.80 15.41 -11.12
N PHE A 79 -8.41 14.26 -11.68
CA PHE A 79 -7.03 13.86 -11.97
C PHE A 79 -6.94 13.10 -13.30
N ASN A 80 -5.74 12.95 -13.84
CA ASN A 80 -5.39 12.02 -14.91
C ASN A 80 -4.48 10.93 -14.35
N ILE A 81 -4.53 9.75 -14.97
CA ILE A 81 -3.72 8.61 -14.56
C ILE A 81 -3.31 7.83 -15.81
N ASP A 82 -2.01 7.56 -15.92
CA ASP A 82 -1.41 6.88 -17.07
C ASP A 82 -0.69 5.62 -16.59
N PHE A 83 -1.14 4.46 -17.06
CA PHE A 83 -0.51 3.18 -16.74
C PHE A 83 0.51 2.81 -17.82
N THR A 84 1.74 2.49 -17.39
CA THR A 84 2.76 1.90 -18.27
C THR A 84 3.00 0.46 -17.87
N HIS A 85 2.78 -0.45 -18.79
CA HIS A 85 3.05 -1.87 -18.57
C HIS A 85 4.54 -2.14 -18.48
N ILE A 86 4.95 -2.79 -17.38
CA ILE A 86 6.30 -3.26 -17.13
C ILE A 86 6.26 -4.80 -17.19
N PRO A 87 6.99 -5.44 -18.11
CA PRO A 87 6.81 -6.85 -18.43
C PRO A 87 7.51 -7.79 -17.42
N TRP A 88 7.67 -7.41 -16.15
CA TRP A 88 8.36 -8.25 -15.16
C TRP A 88 7.46 -9.37 -14.65
N GLY A 89 8.01 -10.57 -14.58
CA GLY A 89 7.30 -11.81 -14.24
C GLY A 89 8.06 -13.04 -14.76
N THR A 90 7.47 -14.22 -14.61
CA THR A 90 8.08 -15.49 -14.99
C THR A 90 8.34 -15.59 -16.50
N ALA A 91 7.50 -14.98 -17.34
CA ALA A 91 7.74 -14.91 -18.79
C ALA A 91 9.06 -14.17 -19.09
N TYR A 92 9.28 -13.02 -18.46
CA TYR A 92 10.51 -12.24 -18.60
C TYR A 92 11.72 -12.97 -18.04
N TYR A 93 11.56 -13.68 -16.92
CA TYR A 93 12.60 -14.57 -16.38
C TYR A 93 13.00 -15.67 -17.35
N LYS A 94 12.04 -16.33 -18.00
CA LYS A 94 12.33 -17.39 -18.99
C LYS A 94 13.06 -16.86 -20.22
N GLU A 95 12.77 -15.64 -20.64
CA GLU A 95 13.40 -15.00 -21.79
C GLU A 95 14.80 -14.43 -21.46
N HIS A 96 14.97 -13.81 -20.29
CA HIS A 96 16.16 -13.01 -19.95
C HIS A 96 17.05 -13.62 -18.86
N GLY A 97 16.62 -14.70 -18.21
CA GLY A 97 17.30 -15.32 -17.07
C GLY A 97 17.21 -14.53 -15.75
N ARG A 98 16.36 -13.49 -15.69
CA ARG A 98 16.16 -12.61 -14.52
C ARG A 98 14.74 -12.06 -14.49
N TYR A 99 14.19 -11.82 -13.31
CA TYR A 99 12.80 -11.38 -13.12
C TYR A 99 12.58 -9.88 -13.37
N VAL A 100 13.61 -9.06 -13.15
CA VAL A 100 13.59 -7.61 -13.36
C VAL A 100 14.75 -7.18 -14.25
N SER A 101 14.64 -6.00 -14.87
CA SER A 101 15.75 -5.41 -15.62
C SER A 101 16.88 -4.96 -14.68
N GLU A 102 18.11 -4.83 -15.21
CA GLU A 102 19.26 -4.32 -14.43
C GLU A 102 19.01 -2.92 -13.87
N ASP A 103 18.31 -2.07 -14.61
CA ASP A 103 17.97 -0.70 -14.26
C ASP A 103 16.61 -0.58 -13.54
N CYS A 104 16.08 -1.68 -12.97
CA CYS A 104 14.71 -1.75 -12.45
C CYS A 104 14.36 -0.64 -11.46
N LEU A 105 15.28 -0.30 -10.54
CA LEU A 105 15.06 0.76 -9.55
C LEU A 105 14.96 2.14 -10.21
N ASP A 106 15.83 2.41 -11.18
CA ASP A 106 15.82 3.69 -11.91
C ASP A 106 14.63 3.79 -12.85
N THR A 107 14.18 2.66 -13.40
CA THR A 107 12.93 2.57 -14.14
C THR A 107 11.73 2.89 -13.24
N LEU A 108 11.62 2.26 -12.07
CA LEU A 108 10.49 2.53 -11.16
C LEU A 108 10.49 3.96 -10.63
N ARG A 109 11.65 4.54 -10.30
CA ARG A 109 11.74 5.94 -9.81
C ARG A 109 11.21 6.99 -10.80
N LYS A 110 10.97 6.63 -12.06
CA LYS A 110 10.30 7.50 -13.05
C LYS A 110 8.78 7.55 -12.87
N PHE A 111 8.21 6.71 -12.04
CA PHE A 111 6.77 6.61 -11.77
C PHE A 111 6.42 7.18 -10.39
N ASP A 112 5.16 7.54 -10.21
CA ASP A 112 4.64 8.06 -8.95
C ASP A 112 4.26 6.92 -7.99
N ALA A 113 3.83 5.78 -8.54
CA ALA A 113 3.55 4.53 -7.82
C ALA A 113 3.61 3.31 -8.75
N GLY A 114 3.61 2.11 -8.16
CA GLY A 114 3.45 0.84 -8.86
C GLY A 114 2.15 0.13 -8.48
N LEU A 115 1.50 -0.49 -9.47
CA LEU A 115 0.39 -1.42 -9.27
C LEU A 115 0.85 -2.82 -9.70
N PHE A 116 0.96 -3.72 -8.74
CA PHE A 116 1.50 -5.06 -8.93
C PHE A 116 0.39 -6.12 -8.80
N GLY A 117 0.47 -7.19 -9.60
CA GLY A 117 -0.49 -8.30 -9.60
C GLY A 117 -0.08 -9.43 -8.68
N ALA A 118 0.65 -10.42 -9.20
CA ALA A 118 1.14 -11.56 -8.42
C ALA A 118 2.46 -12.08 -8.97
N VAL A 119 3.24 -12.82 -8.17
CA VAL A 119 4.45 -13.54 -8.63
C VAL A 119 4.35 -15.02 -8.33
N GLY A 120 5.05 -15.82 -9.13
CA GLY A 120 5.32 -17.22 -8.88
C GLY A 120 4.65 -18.08 -9.94
N ALA A 121 5.29 -19.18 -10.31
CA ALA A 121 4.80 -20.09 -11.34
C ALA A 121 5.10 -21.54 -10.94
N PRO A 122 4.25 -22.52 -11.29
CA PRO A 122 4.44 -23.92 -10.88
C PRO A 122 5.77 -24.55 -11.31
N ASP A 123 6.39 -24.02 -12.37
CA ASP A 123 7.62 -24.53 -12.95
C ASP A 123 8.88 -23.73 -12.57
N VAL A 124 8.76 -22.74 -11.69
CA VAL A 124 9.90 -21.98 -11.14
C VAL A 124 9.86 -22.05 -9.60
N PRO A 125 10.93 -22.48 -8.92
CA PRO A 125 10.96 -22.50 -7.47
C PRO A 125 10.61 -21.16 -6.84
N ASP A 126 9.74 -21.16 -5.83
CA ASP A 126 9.21 -19.92 -5.21
C ASP A 126 10.31 -18.99 -4.66
N HIS A 127 11.37 -19.56 -4.10
CA HIS A 127 12.50 -18.76 -3.61
C HIS A 127 13.25 -18.03 -4.73
N ILE A 128 13.19 -18.48 -5.99
CA ILE A 128 13.80 -17.76 -7.12
C ILE A 128 12.90 -16.60 -7.54
N SER A 129 11.59 -16.86 -7.65
CA SER A 129 10.62 -15.88 -8.14
C SER A 129 10.42 -14.73 -7.16
N LEU A 130 10.22 -15.03 -5.88
CA LEU A 130 9.97 -14.04 -4.84
C LEU A 130 11.20 -13.15 -4.58
N TRP A 131 12.39 -13.74 -4.51
CA TRP A 131 13.65 -12.99 -4.31
C TRP A 131 14.11 -12.26 -5.57
N GLY A 132 13.79 -12.76 -6.76
CA GLY A 132 14.14 -12.14 -8.03
C GLY A 132 13.26 -10.96 -8.43
N LEU A 133 12.05 -10.85 -7.87
CA LEU A 133 11.08 -9.80 -8.20
C LEU A 133 10.73 -8.93 -6.98
N LEU A 134 9.82 -9.41 -6.13
CA LEU A 134 9.23 -8.58 -5.06
C LEU A 134 10.25 -8.14 -4.02
N LEU A 135 11.07 -9.05 -3.50
CA LEU A 135 12.07 -8.68 -2.49
C LEU A 135 13.24 -7.89 -3.09
N ALA A 136 13.56 -8.10 -4.37
CA ALA A 136 14.54 -7.29 -5.11
C ALA A 136 14.10 -5.82 -5.25
N LEU A 137 12.79 -5.55 -5.21
CA LEU A 137 12.24 -4.19 -5.26
C LEU A 137 12.05 -3.58 -3.86
N ARG A 138 11.43 -4.31 -2.94
CA ARG A 138 11.01 -3.80 -1.61
C ARG A 138 12.18 -3.25 -0.79
N GLY A 139 13.25 -4.02 -0.64
CA GLY A 139 14.41 -3.63 0.17
C GLY A 139 15.11 -2.39 -0.38
N PRO A 140 15.58 -2.39 -1.65
CA PRO A 140 16.29 -1.25 -2.23
C PRO A 140 15.47 0.03 -2.36
N LEU A 141 14.15 -0.06 -2.56
CA LEU A 141 13.25 1.09 -2.58
C LEU A 141 12.79 1.54 -1.18
N GLN A 142 13.28 0.89 -0.12
CA GLN A 142 12.90 1.20 1.27
C GLN A 142 11.39 1.11 1.52
N LEU A 143 10.72 0.13 0.88
CA LEU A 143 9.28 -0.12 1.07
C LEU A 143 9.01 -0.86 2.38
N TYR A 144 9.46 -0.28 3.49
CA TYR A 144 9.60 -0.96 4.79
C TYR A 144 8.27 -1.14 5.52
N ALA A 145 7.24 -0.36 5.19
CA ALA A 145 5.93 -0.45 5.82
C ALA A 145 4.95 -1.12 4.86
N ASN A 146 4.59 -2.37 5.14
CA ASN A 146 3.55 -3.06 4.40
C ASN A 146 2.21 -2.96 5.16
N VAL A 147 1.22 -2.32 4.56
CA VAL A 147 -0.08 -2.03 5.19
C VAL A 147 -1.15 -2.89 4.53
N ARG A 148 -1.87 -3.67 5.35
CA ARG A 148 -2.92 -4.60 4.90
C ARG A 148 -4.20 -4.33 5.70
N PRO A 149 -5.08 -3.42 5.23
CA PRO A 149 -6.40 -3.30 5.81
C PRO A 149 -7.20 -4.57 5.51
N VAL A 150 -7.93 -5.06 6.51
CA VAL A 150 -8.73 -6.28 6.40
C VAL A 150 -10.09 -6.02 7.00
N ARG A 151 -11.14 -6.19 6.20
CA ARG A 151 -12.51 -6.08 6.69
C ARG A 151 -13.48 -7.04 6.02
N THR A 152 -14.52 -7.40 6.74
CA THR A 152 -15.65 -8.14 6.16
C THR A 152 -16.44 -7.19 5.28
N PHE A 153 -16.54 -7.50 3.98
CA PHE A 153 -17.26 -6.66 3.03
C PHE A 153 -18.78 -6.80 3.21
N PRO A 154 -19.55 -5.72 3.01
CA PRO A 154 -21.00 -5.79 2.89
C PRO A 154 -21.44 -6.85 1.87
N GLY A 155 -22.45 -7.66 2.22
CA GLY A 155 -22.94 -8.75 1.38
C GLY A 155 -22.12 -10.04 1.45
N THR A 156 -20.98 -10.05 2.14
CA THR A 156 -20.17 -11.25 2.39
C THR A 156 -20.39 -11.78 3.81
N LYS A 157 -19.93 -13.01 4.08
CA LYS A 157 -20.08 -13.66 5.39
C LYS A 157 -18.72 -13.83 6.06
N CYS A 158 -18.58 -13.25 7.25
CA CYS A 158 -17.47 -13.60 8.15
C CYS A 158 -17.65 -15.06 8.63
N PRO A 159 -16.63 -15.94 8.51
CA PRO A 159 -16.69 -17.30 9.02
C PRO A 159 -16.72 -17.38 10.54
N LEU A 160 -16.35 -16.31 11.26
CA LEU A 160 -16.35 -16.28 12.72
C LEU A 160 -17.75 -16.02 13.28
N ASN A 161 -18.24 -16.96 14.10
CA ASN A 161 -19.43 -16.73 14.92
C ASN A 161 -19.20 -15.72 16.06
N THR A 162 -17.94 -15.44 16.41
CA THR A 162 -17.50 -14.45 17.41
C THR A 162 -17.42 -13.02 16.85
N ALA A 163 -17.63 -12.84 15.55
CA ALA A 163 -17.64 -11.54 14.86
C ALA A 163 -18.90 -11.39 14.00
N THR A 164 -20.07 -11.32 14.65
CA THR A 164 -21.35 -11.22 13.93
C THR A 164 -21.48 -9.95 13.09
N GLU A 165 -20.79 -8.88 13.46
CA GLU A 165 -20.73 -7.62 12.72
C GLU A 165 -19.56 -7.56 11.72
N GLY A 166 -18.81 -8.66 11.57
CA GLY A 166 -17.59 -8.72 10.77
C GLY A 166 -16.36 -8.20 11.53
N ILE A 167 -15.25 -8.08 10.79
CA ILE A 167 -13.99 -7.55 11.29
C ILE A 167 -13.61 -6.28 10.52
N ASP A 168 -12.85 -5.40 11.16
CA ASP A 168 -12.16 -4.24 10.54
C ASP A 168 -10.85 -4.03 11.28
N TRP A 169 -9.76 -4.52 10.69
CA TRP A 169 -8.42 -4.48 11.25
C TRP A 169 -7.45 -3.81 10.28
N MET A 170 -6.43 -3.17 10.86
CA MET A 170 -5.32 -2.61 10.12
C MET A 170 -4.04 -3.36 10.51
N LEU A 171 -3.46 -4.11 9.58
CA LEU A 171 -2.20 -4.82 9.82
C LEU A 171 -1.02 -4.03 9.23
N VAL A 172 0.02 -3.85 10.04
CA VAL A 172 1.26 -3.15 9.69
C VAL A 172 2.42 -4.12 9.83
N ARG A 173 3.00 -4.48 8.70
CA ARG A 173 4.11 -5.43 8.56
C ARG A 173 5.42 -4.68 8.35
N GLU A 174 6.42 -5.00 9.17
CA GLU A 174 7.81 -4.71 8.85
C GLU A 174 8.20 -5.53 7.61
N ASN A 175 8.68 -4.86 6.56
CA ASN A 175 8.76 -5.44 5.22
C ASN A 175 10.16 -5.38 4.58
N SER A 176 11.19 -5.08 5.38
CA SER A 176 12.56 -4.88 4.91
C SER A 176 13.62 -5.74 5.58
N GLU A 177 13.34 -6.27 6.78
CA GLU A 177 14.26 -7.11 7.53
C GLU A 177 13.48 -8.19 8.30
N GLY A 178 13.94 -8.56 9.49
CA GLY A 178 13.35 -9.60 10.32
C GLY A 178 13.75 -10.99 9.86
N GLU A 179 12.80 -11.90 9.85
CA GLU A 179 13.00 -13.29 9.48
C GLU A 179 13.26 -13.46 7.98
N TYR A 180 12.86 -12.49 7.15
CA TYR A 180 13.12 -12.46 5.70
C TYR A 180 14.31 -11.54 5.37
N SER A 181 15.42 -11.70 6.11
CA SER A 181 16.62 -10.87 5.95
C SER A 181 17.52 -11.28 4.78
N GLY A 182 17.36 -12.53 4.29
CA GLY A 182 18.25 -13.14 3.30
C GLY A 182 19.64 -13.51 3.86
N GLN A 183 19.83 -13.46 5.18
CA GLN A 183 21.08 -13.84 5.84
C GLN A 183 21.09 -15.32 6.18
N GLY A 184 22.13 -16.03 5.77
CA GLY A 184 22.22 -17.46 5.95
C GLY A 184 23.11 -18.13 4.91
N GLY A 185 22.88 -19.40 4.68
CA GLY A 185 23.59 -20.16 3.65
C GLY A 185 23.53 -21.66 3.88
N ARG A 186 23.92 -22.41 2.84
CA ARG A 186 23.99 -23.87 2.85
C ARG A 186 25.44 -24.34 2.79
N SER A 187 25.76 -25.37 3.56
CA SER A 187 27.06 -26.05 3.59
C SER A 187 26.88 -27.52 3.21
N HIS A 188 27.85 -28.09 2.49
CA HIS A 188 27.83 -29.48 2.01
C HIS A 188 26.63 -29.83 1.12
N VAL A 189 26.30 -28.94 0.18
CA VAL A 189 25.13 -29.07 -0.69
C VAL A 189 25.08 -30.42 -1.39
N GLY A 190 23.95 -31.12 -1.24
CA GLY A 190 23.70 -32.43 -1.89
C GLY A 190 24.25 -33.64 -1.14
N GLN A 191 24.82 -33.46 0.06
CA GLN A 191 25.27 -34.57 0.91
C GLN A 191 24.26 -34.89 2.03
N PRO A 192 24.24 -36.13 2.58
CA PRO A 192 23.35 -36.48 3.70
C PRO A 192 23.55 -35.67 4.98
N TRP A 193 24.72 -35.02 5.14
CA TRP A 193 25.07 -34.16 6.28
C TRP A 193 25.01 -32.67 5.93
N GLU A 194 24.25 -32.32 4.89
CA GLU A 194 23.99 -30.93 4.52
C GLU A 194 23.40 -30.14 5.69
N ALA A 195 23.89 -28.90 5.87
CA ALA A 195 23.42 -27.98 6.89
C ALA A 195 23.07 -26.64 6.25
N ALA A 196 22.00 -26.01 6.75
CA ALA A 196 21.58 -24.68 6.36
C ALA A 196 21.43 -23.79 7.60
N THR A 197 21.68 -22.50 7.42
CA THR A 197 21.43 -21.47 8.43
C THR A 197 20.52 -20.40 7.84
N GLU A 198 19.59 -19.92 8.65
CA GLU A 198 18.72 -18.78 8.36
C GLU A 198 18.78 -17.86 9.58
N VAL A 199 19.14 -16.60 9.37
CA VAL A 199 19.41 -15.64 10.44
C VAL A 199 18.45 -14.46 10.35
N ALA A 200 17.52 -14.38 11.29
CA ALA A 200 16.65 -13.22 11.39
C ALA A 200 17.42 -11.98 11.87
N MET A 201 17.36 -10.89 11.11
CA MET A 201 18.08 -9.64 11.42
C MET A 201 17.10 -8.57 11.86
N PHE A 202 17.36 -7.98 13.02
CA PHE A 202 16.55 -6.89 13.56
C PHE A 202 17.46 -5.73 13.90
N THR A 203 17.26 -4.59 13.24
CA THR A 203 18.00 -3.36 13.49
C THR A 203 17.16 -2.39 14.28
N ARG A 204 17.79 -1.60 15.16
CA ARG A 204 17.07 -0.57 15.91
C ARG A 204 16.36 0.42 14.98
N VAL A 205 16.99 0.77 13.86
CA VAL A 205 16.42 1.69 12.85
C VAL A 205 15.18 1.08 12.19
N GLY A 206 15.25 -0.18 11.78
CA GLY A 206 14.13 -0.90 11.16
C GLY A 206 12.94 -1.05 12.10
N ILE A 207 13.20 -1.41 13.36
CA ILE A 207 12.16 -1.52 14.39
C ILE A 207 11.55 -0.14 14.71
N GLU A 208 12.38 0.88 14.95
CA GLU A 208 11.86 2.19 15.37
C GLU A 208 10.96 2.81 14.29
N ARG A 209 11.36 2.75 13.02
CA ARG A 209 10.57 3.33 11.92
C ARG A 209 9.24 2.64 11.70
N ILE A 210 9.17 1.31 11.82
CA ILE A 210 7.90 0.58 11.65
C ILE A 210 6.99 0.77 12.87
N MET A 211 7.55 0.84 14.08
CA MET A 211 6.79 1.11 15.29
C MET A 211 6.16 2.50 15.22
N ARG A 212 6.94 3.54 14.92
CA ARG A 212 6.43 4.91 14.78
C ARG A 212 5.29 4.96 13.75
N PHE A 213 5.51 4.37 12.58
CA PHE A 213 4.49 4.29 11.55
C PHE A 213 3.22 3.56 12.03
N ALA A 214 3.35 2.43 12.74
CA ALA A 214 2.20 1.71 13.28
C ALA A 214 1.43 2.50 14.36
N PHE A 215 2.14 3.23 15.23
CA PHE A 215 1.52 4.12 16.22
C PHE A 215 0.78 5.28 15.54
N GLU A 216 1.35 5.89 14.48
CA GLU A 216 0.68 6.92 13.67
C GLU A 216 -0.58 6.37 12.98
N VAL A 217 -0.49 5.17 12.41
CA VAL A 217 -1.65 4.48 11.81
C VAL A 217 -2.73 4.24 12.87
N ALA A 218 -2.39 3.70 14.04
CA ALA A 218 -3.34 3.49 15.12
C ALA A 218 -3.94 4.81 15.61
N GLN A 219 -3.14 5.85 15.79
CA GLN A 219 -3.58 7.19 16.21
C GLN A 219 -4.58 7.82 15.23
N SER A 220 -4.43 7.54 13.94
CA SER A 220 -5.34 8.02 12.89
C SER A 220 -6.69 7.28 12.87
N ARG A 221 -6.77 6.11 13.50
CA ARG A 221 -8.00 5.30 13.58
C ARG A 221 -8.85 5.69 14.78
N PRO A 222 -10.19 5.60 14.71
CA PRO A 222 -11.08 6.06 15.78
C PRO A 222 -10.83 5.41 17.14
N ARG A 223 -10.39 4.14 17.16
CA ARG A 223 -10.18 3.38 18.39
C ARG A 223 -8.83 3.62 19.05
N LYS A 224 -7.86 4.20 18.32
CA LYS A 224 -6.50 4.48 18.81
C LYS A 224 -5.90 3.31 19.58
N LEU A 225 -6.02 2.10 19.01
CA LEU A 225 -5.63 0.86 19.66
C LEU A 225 -4.61 0.09 18.80
N LEU A 226 -3.43 -0.17 19.38
CA LEU A 226 -2.34 -0.91 18.75
C LEU A 226 -1.99 -2.18 19.53
N THR A 227 -1.94 -3.32 18.84
CA THR A 227 -1.37 -4.57 19.37
C THR A 227 0.00 -4.81 18.76
N VAL A 228 1.05 -4.89 19.58
CA VAL A 228 2.41 -5.25 19.15
C VAL A 228 2.60 -6.75 19.25
N VAL A 229 2.78 -7.42 18.12
CA VAL A 229 3.00 -8.87 18.05
C VAL A 229 4.48 -9.19 18.24
N THR A 230 4.78 -10.19 19.07
CA THR A 230 6.15 -10.58 19.42
C THR A 230 6.28 -12.09 19.63
N LYS A 231 7.52 -12.58 19.80
CA LYS A 231 7.81 -13.92 20.33
C LYS A 231 8.97 -13.89 21.32
N SER A 232 9.03 -12.84 22.13
CA SER A 232 10.13 -12.54 23.06
C SER A 232 10.35 -13.56 24.18
N ASN A 233 9.41 -14.48 24.42
CA ASN A 233 9.62 -15.61 25.33
C ASN A 233 10.59 -16.68 24.78
N SER A 234 10.66 -16.84 23.45
CA SER A 234 11.55 -17.80 22.78
C SER A 234 12.72 -17.11 22.06
N MET A 235 12.48 -15.99 21.39
CA MET A 235 13.48 -15.26 20.60
C MET A 235 14.14 -14.16 21.44
N ARG A 236 15.07 -14.55 22.31
CA ARG A 236 15.61 -13.73 23.42
C ARG A 236 16.42 -12.49 23.02
N ASN A 237 16.79 -12.32 21.75
CA ASN A 237 17.61 -11.19 21.29
C ASN A 237 16.78 -10.23 20.43
N GLY A 238 16.43 -10.64 19.20
CA GLY A 238 15.69 -9.81 18.26
C GLY A 238 14.32 -9.37 18.78
N MET A 239 13.51 -10.30 19.31
CA MET A 239 12.17 -9.96 19.81
C MET A 239 12.21 -9.20 21.15
N VAL A 240 13.27 -9.33 21.93
CA VAL A 240 13.45 -8.51 23.13
C VAL A 240 13.82 -7.07 22.75
N LEU A 241 14.66 -6.88 21.73
CA LEU A 241 14.92 -5.56 21.16
C LEU A 241 13.64 -4.94 20.55
N TRP A 242 12.84 -5.75 19.83
CA TRP A 242 11.53 -5.35 19.29
C TRP A 242 10.60 -4.81 20.39
N ASP A 243 10.43 -5.56 21.48
CA ASP A 243 9.62 -5.15 22.63
C ASP A 243 10.15 -3.88 23.29
N GLN A 244 11.47 -3.75 23.45
CA GLN A 244 12.11 -2.59 24.06
C GLN A 244 11.84 -1.31 23.24
N VAL A 245 12.10 -1.36 21.93
CA VAL A 245 11.92 -0.20 21.05
C VAL A 245 10.44 0.20 20.96
N ALA A 246 9.51 -0.77 20.93
CA ALA A 246 8.08 -0.47 20.98
C ALA A 246 7.70 0.36 22.22
N ALA A 247 8.19 -0.05 23.41
CA ALA A 247 7.95 0.68 24.65
C ALA A 247 8.62 2.06 24.71
N GLU A 248 9.75 2.23 24.02
CA GLU A 248 10.42 3.53 23.88
C GLU A 248 9.60 4.47 22.98
N VAL A 249 9.18 4.00 21.80
CA VAL A 249 8.38 4.77 20.84
C VAL A 249 7.00 5.13 21.41
N ALA A 250 6.36 4.23 22.16
CA ALA A 250 5.05 4.46 22.74
C ALA A 250 4.95 5.72 23.61
N LYS A 251 6.08 6.19 24.17
CA LYS A 251 6.13 7.43 24.98
C LYS A 251 5.78 8.68 24.17
N ASP A 252 5.99 8.64 22.86
CA ASP A 252 5.68 9.74 21.95
C ASP A 252 4.19 9.75 21.53
N PHE A 253 3.42 8.70 21.87
CA PHE A 253 2.01 8.51 21.49
C PHE A 253 1.11 8.25 22.71
N PRO A 254 1.03 9.20 23.67
CA PRO A 254 0.32 8.99 24.94
C PRO A 254 -1.20 8.81 24.79
N ASP A 255 -1.78 9.14 23.64
CA ASP A 255 -3.20 8.98 23.33
C ASP A 255 -3.53 7.65 22.62
N VAL A 256 -2.52 6.83 22.29
CA VAL A 256 -2.71 5.49 21.72
C VAL A 256 -2.65 4.45 22.83
N THR A 257 -3.75 3.75 23.02
CA THR A 257 -3.76 2.57 23.90
C THR A 257 -3.04 1.43 23.17
N TRP A 258 -2.13 0.74 23.84
CA TRP A 258 -1.45 -0.39 23.23
C TRP A 258 -1.19 -1.53 24.21
N ASP A 259 -1.12 -2.74 23.66
CA ASP A 259 -0.66 -3.93 24.37
C ASP A 259 0.33 -4.71 23.50
N LYS A 260 0.96 -5.73 24.10
CA LYS A 260 1.81 -6.68 23.38
C LYS A 260 1.28 -8.09 23.54
N MET A 261 1.41 -8.88 22.48
CA MET A 261 0.89 -10.24 22.43
C MET A 261 1.87 -11.18 21.73
N LEU A 262 2.04 -12.38 22.28
CA LEU A 262 2.82 -13.41 21.60
C LEU A 262 2.08 -13.86 20.33
N VAL A 263 2.80 -14.12 19.23
CA VAL A 263 2.19 -14.44 17.93
C VAL A 263 1.22 -15.63 17.99
N ASP A 264 1.51 -16.65 18.79
CA ASP A 264 0.62 -17.79 19.05
C ASP A 264 -0.62 -17.42 19.87
N ALA A 265 -0.49 -16.52 20.85
CA ALA A 265 -1.66 -15.98 21.55
C ALA A 265 -2.49 -15.05 20.65
N MET A 266 -1.86 -14.38 19.68
CA MET A 266 -2.53 -13.49 18.74
C MET A 266 -3.46 -14.26 17.81
N THR A 267 -3.06 -15.43 17.32
CA THR A 267 -3.96 -16.30 16.52
C THR A 267 -5.21 -16.68 17.30
N VAL A 268 -5.07 -16.98 18.59
CA VAL A 268 -6.20 -17.26 19.48
C VAL A 268 -7.08 -16.03 19.68
N ARG A 269 -6.51 -14.84 19.90
CA ARG A 269 -7.28 -13.59 20.08
C ARG A 269 -8.07 -13.23 18.82
N MET A 270 -7.50 -13.41 17.63
CA MET A 270 -8.17 -13.14 16.36
C MET A 270 -9.44 -13.97 16.19
N VAL A 271 -9.45 -15.22 16.66
CA VAL A 271 -10.61 -16.10 16.59
C VAL A 271 -11.57 -15.87 17.76
N ALA A 272 -11.06 -15.82 19.00
CA ALA A 272 -11.90 -15.82 20.19
C ALA A 272 -12.44 -14.44 20.57
N LYS A 273 -11.68 -13.37 20.29
CA LYS A 273 -12.03 -11.98 20.66
C LYS A 273 -11.72 -11.00 19.50
N PRO A 274 -12.25 -11.23 18.29
CA PRO A 274 -11.93 -10.41 17.11
C PRO A 274 -12.20 -8.90 17.30
N GLN A 275 -13.26 -8.55 18.02
CA GLN A 275 -13.63 -7.15 18.30
C GLN A 275 -12.65 -6.42 19.24
N SER A 276 -11.77 -7.16 19.93
CA SER A 276 -10.75 -6.56 20.81
C SER A 276 -9.51 -6.06 20.06
N ILE A 277 -9.48 -6.17 18.73
CA ILE A 277 -8.34 -5.86 17.87
C ILE A 277 -8.72 -4.67 16.97
N ASP A 278 -7.75 -3.79 16.70
CA ASP A 278 -7.91 -2.64 15.80
C ASP A 278 -6.70 -2.54 14.85
N THR A 279 -5.57 -2.02 15.34
CA THR A 279 -4.30 -2.00 14.59
C THR A 279 -3.36 -3.07 15.14
N ILE A 280 -2.67 -3.79 14.26
CA ILE A 280 -1.69 -4.81 14.63
C ILE A 280 -0.36 -4.48 13.96
N VAL A 281 0.73 -4.51 14.71
CA VAL A 281 2.09 -4.43 14.13
C VAL A 281 2.89 -5.69 14.46
N GLY A 282 3.68 -6.16 13.50
CA GLY A 282 4.57 -7.29 13.71
C GLY A 282 5.70 -7.35 12.70
N THR A 283 6.58 -8.31 12.93
CA THR A 283 7.72 -8.60 12.05
C THR A 283 7.27 -9.16 10.71
N ASN A 284 8.22 -9.24 9.79
CA ASN A 284 8.01 -9.68 8.43
C ASN A 284 7.27 -11.03 8.36
N LEU A 285 7.78 -12.08 9.01
CA LEU A 285 7.14 -13.40 9.01
C LEU A 285 5.85 -13.44 9.83
N HIS A 286 5.84 -12.81 11.02
CA HIS A 286 4.65 -12.85 11.88
C HIS A 286 3.44 -12.21 11.19
N MET A 287 3.63 -11.06 10.52
CA MET A 287 2.54 -10.40 9.82
C MET A 287 2.21 -11.06 8.49
N ASP A 288 3.15 -11.74 7.83
CA ASP A 288 2.82 -12.59 6.67
C ASP A 288 1.73 -13.60 7.05
N ILE A 289 1.97 -14.38 8.11
CA ILE A 289 1.04 -15.38 8.61
C ILE A 289 -0.25 -14.76 9.14
N LEU A 290 -0.16 -13.72 9.97
CA LEU A 290 -1.34 -13.15 10.61
C LEU A 290 -2.24 -12.37 9.64
N SER A 291 -1.68 -11.79 8.57
CA SER A 291 -2.50 -11.11 7.57
C SER A 291 -3.24 -12.09 6.65
N ASP A 292 -2.65 -13.22 6.29
CA ASP A 292 -3.36 -14.30 5.58
C ASP A 292 -4.47 -14.88 6.45
N LEU A 293 -4.20 -15.10 7.74
CA LEU A 293 -5.23 -15.50 8.70
C LEU A 293 -6.33 -14.44 8.78
N ALA A 294 -5.98 -13.16 8.89
CA ALA A 294 -6.96 -12.07 8.94
C ALA A 294 -7.86 -12.06 7.70
N ALA A 295 -7.28 -12.20 6.50
CA ALA A 295 -8.03 -12.22 5.24
C ALA A 295 -8.99 -13.43 5.17
N ALA A 296 -8.52 -14.61 5.57
CA ALA A 296 -9.39 -15.80 5.67
C ALA A 296 -10.54 -15.58 6.68
N LEU A 297 -10.26 -14.96 7.83
CA LEU A 297 -11.27 -14.62 8.84
C LEU A 297 -12.22 -13.51 8.40
N ALA A 298 -11.85 -12.67 7.43
CA ALA A 298 -12.74 -11.67 6.83
C ALA A 298 -13.78 -12.29 5.90
N GLY A 299 -13.45 -13.43 5.27
CA GLY A 299 -14.34 -14.18 4.39
C GLY A 299 -13.66 -14.74 3.13
N SER A 300 -12.65 -14.05 2.60
CA SER A 300 -11.86 -14.52 1.45
C SER A 300 -10.50 -13.82 1.41
N ILE A 301 -9.45 -14.54 1.00
CA ILE A 301 -8.16 -13.92 0.69
C ILE A 301 -8.24 -13.01 -0.55
N GLY A 302 -9.21 -13.25 -1.43
CA GLY A 302 -9.44 -12.47 -2.66
C GLY A 302 -9.92 -11.04 -2.45
N VAL A 303 -10.15 -10.62 -1.20
CA VAL A 303 -10.53 -9.24 -0.86
C VAL A 303 -9.45 -8.45 -0.13
N ALA A 304 -8.29 -9.05 0.16
CA ALA A 304 -7.24 -8.41 0.95
C ALA A 304 -6.24 -7.62 0.09
N PRO A 305 -6.17 -6.28 0.22
CA PRO A 305 -5.16 -5.46 -0.42
C PRO A 305 -3.86 -5.41 0.41
N SER A 306 -2.81 -4.90 -0.21
CA SER A 306 -1.51 -4.69 0.41
C SER A 306 -0.83 -3.45 -0.19
N SER A 307 -0.31 -2.59 0.68
CA SER A 307 0.42 -1.37 0.30
C SER A 307 1.85 -1.46 0.81
N ASN A 308 2.84 -1.58 -0.08
CA ASN A 308 4.26 -1.55 0.25
C ASN A 308 4.77 -0.11 0.14
N LEU A 309 4.87 0.55 1.28
CA LEU A 309 5.07 1.98 1.36
C LEU A 309 6.53 2.32 1.67
N ASP A 310 7.03 3.36 1.03
CA ASP A 310 8.10 4.22 1.54
C ASP A 310 7.45 5.46 2.17
N PRO A 311 7.19 5.48 3.50
CA PRO A 311 6.65 6.63 4.20
C PRO A 311 7.40 7.95 3.98
N THR A 312 8.68 7.91 3.58
CA THR A 312 9.45 9.12 3.29
C THR A 312 9.13 9.74 1.93
N ARG A 313 8.36 9.04 1.08
CA ARG A 313 8.01 9.42 -0.30
C ARG A 313 9.21 9.63 -1.23
N LYS A 314 10.40 9.14 -0.86
CA LYS A 314 11.61 9.26 -1.70
C LYS A 314 11.60 8.28 -2.86
N ASN A 315 10.94 7.14 -2.71
CA ASN A 315 10.76 6.13 -3.73
C ASN A 315 9.26 5.89 -4.01
N PRO A 316 8.90 5.44 -5.22
CA PRO A 316 7.53 5.04 -5.53
C PRO A 316 7.11 3.86 -4.66
N SER A 317 5.94 3.97 -4.04
CA SER A 317 5.34 2.86 -3.29
C SER A 317 4.61 1.91 -4.24
N ILE A 318 4.50 0.64 -3.85
CA ILE A 318 3.92 -0.43 -4.68
C ILE A 318 2.68 -1.01 -4.00
N PHE A 319 1.58 -1.08 -4.73
CA PHE A 319 0.28 -1.55 -4.26
C PHE A 319 -0.07 -2.86 -4.96
N GLU A 320 -0.52 -3.85 -4.20
CA GLU A 320 -0.77 -5.20 -4.71
C GLU A 320 -1.84 -5.93 -3.89
N PRO A 321 -2.58 -6.89 -4.47
CA PRO A 321 -3.37 -7.81 -3.67
C PRO A 321 -2.46 -8.74 -2.84
N VAL A 322 -2.99 -9.27 -1.72
CA VAL A 322 -2.26 -10.24 -0.89
C VAL A 322 -2.15 -11.62 -1.55
N HIS A 323 -3.14 -12.00 -2.37
CA HIS A 323 -3.21 -13.34 -2.95
C HIS A 323 -2.07 -13.63 -3.94
N GLY A 324 -1.70 -14.90 -4.07
CA GLY A 324 -0.71 -15.36 -5.07
C GLY A 324 -1.26 -15.41 -6.50
N SER A 325 -0.52 -16.09 -7.38
CA SER A 325 -0.79 -16.16 -8.83
C SER A 325 -1.90 -17.14 -9.24
N ALA A 326 -2.34 -18.04 -8.35
CA ALA A 326 -3.50 -18.92 -8.53
C ALA A 326 -3.62 -19.55 -9.96
N PHE A 327 -2.60 -20.30 -10.36
CA PHE A 327 -2.52 -20.94 -11.69
C PHE A 327 -3.66 -21.91 -11.98
N ASP A 328 -4.29 -22.47 -10.95
CA ASP A 328 -5.44 -23.35 -11.06
C ASP A 328 -6.69 -22.66 -11.63
N ILE A 329 -6.78 -21.32 -11.55
CA ILE A 329 -7.90 -20.52 -12.07
C ILE A 329 -7.51 -19.49 -13.14
N THR A 330 -6.22 -19.39 -13.47
CA THR A 330 -5.73 -18.51 -14.54
C THR A 330 -6.38 -18.83 -15.89
N GLY A 331 -6.78 -17.79 -16.62
CA GLY A 331 -7.45 -17.86 -17.92
C GLY A 331 -8.93 -18.22 -17.86
N LYS A 332 -9.48 -18.49 -16.67
CA LYS A 332 -10.90 -18.84 -16.49
C LYS A 332 -11.80 -17.62 -16.33
N GLY A 333 -11.23 -16.44 -16.08
CA GLY A 333 -11.98 -15.20 -15.86
C GLY A 333 -12.82 -15.22 -14.58
N VAL A 334 -12.42 -15.99 -13.56
CA VAL A 334 -13.14 -16.12 -12.29
C VAL A 334 -12.36 -15.56 -11.09
N ALA A 335 -11.19 -14.98 -11.34
CA ALA A 335 -10.39 -14.33 -10.31
C ALA A 335 -11.15 -13.15 -9.69
N ASN A 336 -11.09 -13.02 -8.37
CA ASN A 336 -11.72 -11.93 -7.65
C ASN A 336 -10.89 -10.64 -7.78
N PRO A 337 -11.40 -9.58 -8.44
CA PRO A 337 -10.62 -8.36 -8.62
C PRO A 337 -10.69 -7.41 -7.41
N VAL A 338 -11.51 -7.71 -6.38
CA VAL A 338 -11.78 -6.80 -5.25
C VAL A 338 -10.51 -6.40 -4.50
N ALA A 339 -9.62 -7.35 -4.20
CA ALA A 339 -8.33 -7.04 -3.55
C ALA A 339 -7.50 -6.04 -4.38
N THR A 340 -7.51 -6.16 -5.70
CA THR A 340 -6.73 -5.28 -6.59
C THR A 340 -7.41 -3.92 -6.75
N PHE A 341 -8.75 -3.85 -6.77
CA PHE A 341 -9.48 -2.59 -6.69
C PHE A 341 -9.19 -1.82 -5.41
N TRP A 342 -9.16 -2.53 -4.28
CA TRP A 342 -8.83 -1.90 -3.00
C TRP A 342 -7.36 -1.48 -2.96
N SER A 343 -6.44 -2.28 -3.50
CA SER A 343 -5.03 -1.87 -3.63
C SER A 343 -4.89 -0.60 -4.49
N ALA A 344 -5.66 -0.48 -5.57
CA ALA A 344 -5.71 0.73 -6.38
C ALA A 344 -6.34 1.93 -5.64
N ALA A 345 -7.34 1.71 -4.78
CA ALA A 345 -7.88 2.76 -3.92
C ALA A 345 -6.83 3.24 -2.90
N GLU A 346 -6.09 2.33 -2.26
CA GLU A 346 -4.96 2.68 -1.38
C GLU A 346 -3.90 3.48 -2.14
N MET A 347 -3.60 3.11 -3.40
CA MET A 347 -2.70 3.86 -4.28
C MET A 347 -3.20 5.29 -4.54
N LEU A 348 -4.48 5.47 -4.89
CA LEU A 348 -5.06 6.80 -5.11
C LEU A 348 -5.01 7.64 -3.83
N SER A 349 -5.36 7.05 -2.69
CA SER A 349 -5.26 7.70 -1.37
C SER A 349 -3.83 8.14 -1.07
N TRP A 350 -2.86 7.29 -1.37
CA TRP A 350 -1.43 7.57 -1.22
C TRP A 350 -0.98 8.73 -2.10
N LEU A 351 -1.42 8.78 -3.36
CA LEU A 351 -1.10 9.84 -4.32
C LEU A 351 -1.75 11.20 -3.97
N GLY A 352 -2.72 11.21 -3.06
CA GLY A 352 -3.41 12.41 -2.58
C GLY A 352 -4.89 12.47 -2.99
N GLU A 353 -5.35 11.55 -3.84
CA GLU A 353 -6.72 11.46 -4.34
C GLU A 353 -7.65 10.71 -3.36
N LYS A 354 -7.66 11.15 -2.10
CA LYS A 354 -8.38 10.47 -0.99
C LYS A 354 -9.89 10.35 -1.22
N GLU A 355 -10.51 11.38 -1.79
CA GLU A 355 -11.95 11.34 -2.06
C GLU A 355 -12.27 10.35 -3.18
N ALA A 356 -11.46 10.32 -4.25
CA ALA A 356 -11.62 9.35 -5.33
C ALA A 356 -11.41 7.91 -4.82
N ALA A 357 -10.39 7.68 -3.98
CA ALA A 357 -10.16 6.40 -3.34
C ALA A 357 -11.37 5.93 -2.51
N LYS A 358 -11.94 6.83 -1.70
CA LYS A 358 -13.15 6.55 -0.92
C LYS A 358 -14.34 6.21 -1.83
N GLN A 359 -14.59 7.01 -2.85
CA GLN A 359 -15.69 6.78 -3.79
C GLN A 359 -15.54 5.46 -4.54
N LEU A 360 -14.33 5.08 -4.93
CA LEU A 360 -14.04 3.78 -5.52
C LEU A 360 -14.46 2.64 -4.57
N MET A 361 -14.03 2.70 -3.31
CA MET A 361 -14.38 1.67 -2.33
C MET A 361 -15.86 1.65 -2.00
N ASP A 362 -16.53 2.81 -1.92
CA ASP A 362 -17.98 2.88 -1.77
C ASP A 362 -18.71 2.18 -2.94
N CYS A 363 -18.22 2.33 -4.17
CA CYS A 363 -18.75 1.62 -5.34
C CYS A 363 -18.52 0.11 -5.26
N VAL A 364 -17.31 -0.34 -4.88
CA VAL A 364 -17.00 -1.77 -4.69
C VAL A 364 -17.89 -2.40 -3.62
N GLU A 365 -18.06 -1.72 -2.48
CA GLU A 365 -18.92 -2.19 -1.40
C GLU A 365 -20.39 -2.29 -1.81
N LYS A 366 -20.91 -1.34 -2.60
CA LYS A 366 -22.28 -1.42 -3.15
C LYS A 366 -22.46 -2.63 -4.06
N VAL A 367 -21.48 -2.93 -4.92
CA VAL A 367 -21.50 -4.09 -5.81
C VAL A 367 -21.48 -5.39 -5.00
N CYS A 368 -20.62 -5.48 -3.98
CA CYS A 368 -20.60 -6.63 -3.08
C CYS A 368 -21.92 -6.79 -2.30
N ALA A 369 -22.47 -5.69 -1.77
CA ALA A 369 -23.75 -5.68 -1.05
C ALA A 369 -24.93 -6.12 -1.94
N ALA A 370 -24.86 -5.86 -3.24
CA ALA A 370 -25.85 -6.31 -4.22
C ALA A 370 -25.72 -7.80 -4.58
N GLY A 371 -24.77 -8.53 -4.00
CA GLY A 371 -24.54 -9.96 -4.27
C GLY A 371 -23.80 -10.23 -5.59
N ILE A 372 -23.23 -9.20 -6.23
CA ILE A 372 -22.40 -9.35 -7.43
C ILE A 372 -20.99 -9.74 -6.97
N LEU A 373 -20.83 -11.03 -6.73
CA LEU A 373 -19.65 -11.63 -6.11
C LEU A 373 -19.08 -12.72 -7.02
N THR A 374 -17.75 -12.89 -6.99
CA THR A 374 -17.06 -14.02 -7.61
C THR A 374 -17.24 -15.32 -6.80
N PRO A 375 -16.89 -16.50 -7.36
CA PRO A 375 -17.14 -17.78 -6.71
C PRO A 375 -16.46 -17.97 -5.34
N ASP A 376 -15.31 -17.36 -5.11
CA ASP A 376 -14.60 -17.39 -3.82
C ASP A 376 -15.38 -16.73 -2.68
N LEU A 377 -16.26 -15.78 -3.01
CA LEU A 377 -17.17 -15.12 -2.09
C LEU A 377 -18.59 -15.73 -2.11
N GLY A 378 -18.78 -16.86 -2.81
CA GLY A 378 -20.06 -17.57 -2.91
C GLY A 378 -21.02 -17.01 -3.95
N GLY A 379 -20.57 -16.11 -4.83
CA GLY A 379 -21.37 -15.61 -5.94
C GLY A 379 -21.17 -16.38 -7.25
N THR A 380 -21.80 -15.89 -8.32
CA THR A 380 -21.78 -16.51 -9.65
C THR A 380 -21.20 -15.59 -10.74
N SER A 381 -20.74 -14.39 -10.35
CA SER A 381 -20.17 -13.43 -11.29
C SER A 381 -18.75 -13.82 -11.66
N ASN A 382 -18.36 -13.52 -12.90
CA ASN A 382 -16.98 -13.64 -13.35
C ASN A 382 -16.24 -12.29 -13.12
N THR A 383 -14.91 -12.26 -13.33
CA THR A 383 -14.08 -11.07 -13.10
C THR A 383 -14.63 -9.84 -13.81
N GLN A 384 -14.97 -9.97 -15.10
CA GLN A 384 -15.49 -8.85 -15.90
C GLN A 384 -16.89 -8.40 -15.43
N GLY A 385 -17.74 -9.32 -14.97
CA GLY A 385 -19.05 -8.98 -14.42
C GLY A 385 -18.96 -8.07 -13.20
N VAL A 386 -17.96 -8.29 -12.33
CA VAL A 386 -17.67 -7.39 -11.21
C VAL A 386 -17.13 -6.05 -11.71
N VAL A 387 -16.20 -6.04 -12.68
CA VAL A 387 -15.68 -4.80 -13.32
C VAL A 387 -16.81 -3.93 -13.86
N ASP A 388 -17.70 -4.53 -14.66
CA ASP A 388 -18.80 -3.81 -15.30
C ASP A 388 -19.79 -3.25 -14.27
N ALA A 389 -20.07 -4.00 -13.22
CA ALA A 389 -20.91 -3.54 -12.11
C ALA A 389 -20.28 -2.35 -11.37
N VAL A 390 -18.99 -2.40 -11.07
CA VAL A 390 -18.29 -1.28 -10.40
C VAL A 390 -18.25 -0.05 -11.31
N LYS A 391 -17.97 -0.21 -12.61
CA LYS A 391 -17.99 0.90 -13.58
C LYS A 391 -19.37 1.55 -13.67
N LYS A 392 -20.44 0.77 -13.57
CA LYS A 392 -21.82 1.28 -13.53
C LYS A 392 -22.13 2.06 -12.24
N GLU A 393 -21.62 1.63 -11.09
CA GLU A 393 -21.74 2.43 -9.86
C GLU A 393 -20.93 3.73 -9.94
N ILE A 394 -19.76 3.71 -10.58
CA ILE A 394 -18.94 4.91 -10.81
C ILE A 394 -19.70 5.92 -11.68
N GLU A 395 -20.41 5.48 -12.72
CA GLU A 395 -21.21 6.37 -13.59
C GLU A 395 -22.29 7.15 -12.85
N ARG A 396 -22.74 6.64 -11.69
CA ARG A 396 -23.78 7.28 -10.87
C ARG A 396 -23.23 8.31 -9.87
N LEU A 397 -21.90 8.51 -9.84
CA LEU A 397 -21.28 9.53 -8.97
C LEU A 397 -21.53 10.96 -9.47
N VAL A 398 -21.94 11.13 -10.74
CA VAL A 398 -22.15 12.42 -11.41
C VAL A 398 -23.55 12.61 -11.96
#